data_AF-A0AAW5EV74-F1
#
_entry.id   AF-A0AAW5EV74-F1
#
_cell.length_a   1.000
_cell.length_b   1.000
_cell.length_c   1.000
_cell.angle_alpha   90.00
_cell.angle_beta   90.00
_cell.angle_gamma   90.00
#
_symmetry.space_group_name_H-M   'P 1'
#
loop_
_entity.id
_entity.type
_entity.pdbx_description
1 polymer ?
#
loop_
_entity_poly.entity_id
_entity_poly.type
_entity_poly.pdbx_seq_one_letter_code
_entity_poly.pdbx_strand_id
1 'polypeptide(L)'
;MIRTPAGDVAVENIKIGDMVVTWGNRHNTETLREVVWSGSQTVRVRPHLPDDEAGYPVRIVKDAIADGVPYKDMLITAEHCLFFDGKFVPVRMLVNGRSIFYDKSITSYDYYHIETAQHSVIMADGMLSESYLDTGNRRNFHQAGNVVRIGSSPRNWADDAAAPLAVNRDFVEPLFHRIGERAIASGHAPRSEPPIVETNADLHLVTKTGAVLRTMREANGHAFFMIPPGIEEVRIMSRTGRPSDMVGPYVDDRRHLGVLVRSIKLFEGNIARPVTSHLAPDAPAGWHDGGYMPCKEPCRWTDGQATLPLGHRHPTLMGLLCIEIIAGGPYNVEKDNIPQNDTRLTA
;
A
#
# COMPACT_ATOMS: atom_id res chain seq x y z
N MET A 1 20.12 -12.49 -12.80
CA MET A 1 20.73 -12.64 -14.13
C MET A 1 19.90 -11.86 -15.11
N ILE A 2 20.52 -11.15 -16.05
CA ILE A 2 19.85 -10.37 -17.09
C ILE A 2 20.23 -10.96 -18.44
N ARG A 3 19.24 -11.08 -19.34
CA ARG A 3 19.47 -11.58 -20.70
C ARG A 3 20.28 -10.58 -21.53
N THR A 4 21.40 -11.04 -22.06
CA THR A 4 22.23 -10.32 -23.05
C THR A 4 22.32 -11.14 -24.34
N PRO A 5 22.81 -10.57 -25.46
CA PRO A 5 23.04 -11.32 -26.70
C PRO A 5 23.98 -12.52 -26.54
N ALA A 6 24.91 -12.46 -25.57
CA ALA A 6 25.88 -13.52 -25.30
C ALA A 6 25.40 -14.55 -24.28
N GLY A 7 24.17 -14.40 -23.77
CA GLY A 7 23.61 -15.23 -22.70
C GLY A 7 23.27 -14.42 -21.45
N ASP A 8 22.97 -15.13 -20.37
CA ASP A 8 22.54 -14.53 -19.11
C ASP A 8 23.77 -14.06 -18.32
N VAL A 9 23.76 -12.79 -17.89
CA VAL A 9 24.87 -12.17 -17.13
C VAL A 9 24.36 -11.72 -15.76
N ALA A 10 25.17 -11.83 -14.71
CA ALA A 10 24.80 -11.33 -13.39
C ALA A 10 24.65 -9.79 -13.41
N VAL A 11 23.64 -9.25 -12.73
CA VAL A 11 23.27 -7.83 -12.88
C VAL A 11 24.38 -6.89 -12.40
N GLU A 12 25.10 -7.29 -11.35
CA GLU A 12 26.24 -6.61 -10.79
C GLU A 12 27.46 -6.53 -11.74
N ASN A 13 27.48 -7.37 -12.78
CA ASN A 13 28.54 -7.40 -13.79
C ASN A 13 28.20 -6.60 -15.05
N ILE A 14 26.97 -6.11 -15.18
CA ILE A 14 26.55 -5.28 -16.32
C ILE A 14 27.09 -3.87 -16.16
N LYS A 15 27.70 -3.34 -17.22
CA LYS A 15 28.32 -2.03 -17.26
C LYS A 15 27.66 -1.14 -18.31
N ILE A 16 27.89 0.16 -18.17
CA ILE A 16 27.53 1.15 -19.19
C ILE A 16 28.22 0.76 -20.50
N GLY A 17 27.46 0.75 -21.59
CA GLY A 17 27.89 0.32 -22.92
C GLY A 17 27.57 -1.13 -23.26
N ASP A 18 27.20 -1.97 -22.27
CA ASP A 18 26.79 -3.34 -22.53
C ASP A 18 25.42 -3.37 -23.24
N MET A 19 25.20 -4.38 -24.08
CA MET A 19 23.92 -4.59 -24.76
C MET A 19 23.07 -5.59 -23.99
N VAL A 20 21.82 -5.23 -23.72
CA VAL A 20 20.81 -6.12 -23.13
C VAL A 20 19.68 -6.41 -24.12
N VAL A 21 19.08 -7.58 -24.00
CA VAL A 21 17.90 -7.94 -24.78
C VAL A 21 16.69 -7.27 -24.15
N THR A 22 15.87 -6.63 -24.98
CA THR A 22 14.66 -5.92 -24.57
C THR A 22 13.47 -6.34 -25.43
N TRP A 23 12.27 -6.28 -24.88
CA TRP A 23 11.03 -6.69 -25.56
C TRP A 23 10.13 -5.51 -25.88
N GLY A 24 9.60 -5.48 -27.10
CA GLY A 24 8.58 -4.51 -27.50
C GLY A 24 7.22 -4.81 -26.87
N ASN A 25 6.49 -3.77 -26.48
CA ASN A 25 5.21 -3.84 -25.77
C ASN A 25 4.06 -4.59 -26.50
N ARG A 26 4.18 -4.84 -27.81
CA ARG A 26 3.08 -5.35 -28.66
C ARG A 26 3.36 -6.63 -29.45
N HIS A 27 4.62 -7.03 -29.63
CA HIS A 27 4.95 -8.06 -30.63
C HIS A 27 5.91 -9.16 -30.19
N ASN A 28 6.25 -9.27 -28.90
CA ASN A 28 7.30 -10.21 -28.42
C ASN A 28 8.60 -10.12 -29.24
N THR A 29 8.84 -8.99 -29.90
CA THR A 29 10.03 -8.78 -30.72
C THR A 29 11.19 -8.39 -29.82
N GLU A 30 12.23 -9.19 -29.87
CA GLU A 30 13.50 -8.91 -29.21
C GLU A 30 14.23 -7.79 -29.96
N THR A 31 14.68 -6.81 -29.20
CA THR A 31 15.54 -5.73 -29.68
C THR A 31 16.69 -5.54 -28.72
N LEU A 32 17.84 -5.11 -29.22
CA LEU A 32 19.01 -4.85 -28.38
C LEU A 32 19.05 -3.38 -28.01
N ARG A 33 19.27 -3.10 -26.72
CA ARG A 33 19.46 -1.74 -26.22
C ARG A 33 20.72 -1.67 -25.38
N GLU A 34 21.44 -0.57 -25.56
CA GLU A 34 22.63 -0.24 -24.78
C GLU A 34 22.22 0.20 -23.37
N VAL A 35 22.95 -0.30 -22.38
CA VAL A 35 22.87 0.15 -20.99
C VAL A 35 23.56 1.51 -20.90
N VAL A 36 22.78 2.55 -20.61
CA VAL A 36 23.27 3.92 -20.48
C VAL A 36 23.62 4.29 -19.04
N TRP A 37 23.14 3.49 -18.08
CA TRP A 37 23.41 3.69 -16.66
C TRP A 37 23.27 2.37 -15.89
N SER A 38 24.11 2.18 -14.88
CA SER A 38 24.05 1.06 -13.94
C SER A 38 24.38 1.57 -12.54
N GLY A 39 23.54 1.27 -11.55
CA GLY A 39 23.74 1.70 -10.17
C GLY A 39 23.43 0.61 -9.16
N SER A 40 23.95 0.78 -7.96
CA SER A 40 23.76 -0.13 -6.83
C SER A 40 23.43 0.64 -5.57
N GLN A 41 22.69 0.02 -4.66
CA GLN A 41 22.40 0.61 -3.35
C GLN A 41 22.27 -0.50 -2.32
N THR A 42 22.72 -0.23 -1.09
CA THR A 42 22.54 -1.12 0.05
C THR A 42 21.23 -0.79 0.76
N VAL A 43 20.42 -1.81 1.02
CA VAL A 43 19.24 -1.71 1.88
C VAL A 43 19.54 -2.32 3.24
N ARG A 44 19.03 -1.68 4.29
CA ARG A 44 18.94 -2.24 5.63
C ARG A 44 17.48 -2.23 6.05
N VAL A 45 17.00 -3.40 6.47
CA VAL A 45 15.60 -3.60 6.84
C VAL A 45 15.25 -2.80 8.09
N ARG A 46 14.04 -2.24 8.10
CA ARG A 46 13.41 -1.52 9.22
C ARG A 46 12.21 -2.33 9.72
N PRO A 47 12.40 -3.29 10.63
CA PRO A 47 11.36 -4.27 10.98
C PRO A 47 10.15 -3.70 11.72
N HIS A 48 10.20 -2.43 12.15
CA HIS A 48 9.09 -1.74 12.81
C HIS A 48 8.08 -1.11 11.81
N LEU A 49 8.39 -1.13 10.51
CA LEU A 49 7.49 -0.67 9.46
C LEU A 49 6.71 -1.86 8.87
N PRO A 50 5.60 -1.60 8.17
CA PRO A 50 4.93 -2.62 7.37
C PRO A 50 5.89 -3.29 6.39
N ASP A 51 5.67 -4.58 6.07
CA ASP A 51 6.64 -5.39 5.29
C ASP A 51 7.00 -4.76 3.93
N ASP A 52 6.05 -4.10 3.27
CA ASP A 52 6.23 -3.42 1.99
C ASP A 52 7.06 -2.13 2.09
N GLU A 53 7.20 -1.54 3.28
CA GLU A 53 7.95 -0.32 3.57
C GLU A 53 9.23 -0.59 4.40
N ALA A 54 9.31 -1.76 5.02
CA ALA A 54 10.43 -2.20 5.85
C ALA A 54 11.70 -2.45 5.04
N GLY A 55 11.60 -2.59 3.73
CA GLY A 55 12.74 -2.86 2.85
C GLY A 55 13.15 -4.33 2.82
N TYR A 56 12.24 -5.25 3.16
CA TYR A 56 12.47 -6.66 2.88
C TYR A 56 12.48 -6.91 1.37
N PRO A 57 13.38 -7.76 0.85
CA PRO A 57 13.30 -8.17 -0.54
C PRO A 57 12.10 -9.11 -0.72
N VAL A 58 11.45 -9.02 -1.87
CA VAL A 58 10.42 -9.97 -2.28
C VAL A 58 11.10 -11.12 -3.00
N ARG A 59 10.94 -12.33 -2.47
CA ARG A 59 11.35 -13.56 -3.14
C ARG A 59 10.21 -14.10 -3.99
N ILE A 60 10.54 -14.39 -5.24
CA ILE A 60 9.71 -15.15 -6.18
C ILE A 60 10.41 -16.48 -6.35
N VAL A 61 9.78 -17.58 -5.93
CA VAL A 61 10.38 -18.91 -6.08
C VAL A 61 10.40 -19.32 -7.55
N LYS A 62 11.32 -20.22 -7.89
CA LYS A 62 11.35 -20.88 -9.19
C LYS A 62 9.94 -21.39 -9.58
N ASP A 63 9.58 -21.24 -10.86
CA ASP A 63 8.33 -21.71 -11.47
C ASP A 63 7.05 -21.06 -10.90
N ALA A 64 7.17 -19.97 -10.11
CA ALA A 64 6.05 -19.33 -9.43
C ALA A 64 4.98 -18.75 -10.37
N ILE A 65 5.39 -18.24 -11.53
CA ILE A 65 4.51 -17.55 -12.49
C ILE A 65 4.03 -18.53 -13.56
N ALA A 66 4.97 -19.26 -14.16
CA ALA A 66 4.74 -20.28 -15.17
C ALA A 66 5.85 -21.33 -15.08
N ASP A 67 5.75 -22.42 -15.85
CA ASP A 67 6.83 -23.41 -15.91
C ASP A 67 8.09 -22.73 -16.48
N GLY A 68 9.18 -22.77 -15.71
CA GLY A 68 10.43 -22.08 -16.04
C GLY A 68 10.42 -20.57 -15.79
N VAL A 69 9.39 -20.00 -15.15
CA VAL A 69 9.25 -18.54 -14.95
C VAL A 69 8.95 -18.20 -13.48
N PRO A 70 9.90 -17.58 -12.75
CA PRO A 70 11.32 -17.49 -13.10
C PRO A 70 11.99 -18.87 -13.13
N TYR A 71 13.11 -19.04 -13.87
CA TYR A 71 13.79 -20.35 -13.98
C TYR A 71 14.59 -20.72 -12.73
N LYS A 72 14.73 -19.77 -11.81
CA LYS A 72 15.30 -19.93 -10.46
C LYS A 72 14.62 -18.94 -9.51
N ASP A 73 14.87 -19.09 -8.21
CA ASP A 73 14.44 -18.08 -7.24
C ASP A 73 15.02 -16.70 -7.58
N MET A 74 14.15 -15.69 -7.59
CA MET A 74 14.48 -14.30 -7.86
C MET A 74 14.23 -13.46 -6.61
N LEU A 75 15.12 -12.51 -6.33
CA LEU A 75 14.98 -11.52 -5.25
C LEU A 75 14.95 -10.12 -5.86
N ILE A 76 13.89 -9.38 -5.59
CA ILE A 76 13.69 -8.02 -6.10
C ILE A 76 13.10 -7.12 -5.01
N THR A 77 13.20 -5.81 -5.18
CA THR A 77 12.59 -4.85 -4.25
C THR A 77 11.07 -4.80 -4.43
N ALA A 78 10.34 -4.40 -3.39
CA ALA A 78 8.87 -4.40 -3.36
C ALA A 78 8.22 -3.57 -4.49
N GLU A 79 8.87 -2.48 -4.90
CA GLU A 79 8.39 -1.57 -5.95
C GLU A 79 8.85 -1.97 -7.35
N HIS A 80 9.72 -2.99 -7.49
CA HIS A 80 10.18 -3.43 -8.80
C HIS A 80 9.02 -4.05 -9.59
N CYS A 81 8.87 -3.62 -10.83
CA CYS A 81 7.76 -4.04 -11.69
C CYS A 81 8.10 -5.25 -12.55
N LEU A 82 7.18 -6.21 -12.53
CA LEU A 82 7.14 -7.35 -13.44
C LEU A 82 6.20 -7.04 -14.60
N PHE A 83 6.47 -7.60 -15.77
CA PHE A 83 5.69 -7.33 -16.98
C PHE A 83 4.66 -8.44 -17.22
N PHE A 84 3.38 -8.07 -17.24
CA PHE A 84 2.23 -8.95 -17.47
C PHE A 84 1.29 -8.31 -18.48
N ASP A 85 0.90 -9.06 -19.52
CA ASP A 85 -0.15 -8.68 -20.46
C ASP A 85 -0.04 -7.22 -20.96
N GLY A 86 1.18 -6.78 -21.29
CA GLY A 86 1.43 -5.44 -21.80
C GLY A 86 1.56 -4.34 -20.75
N LYS A 87 1.63 -4.68 -19.45
CA LYS A 87 1.66 -3.72 -18.34
C LYS A 87 2.70 -4.08 -17.28
N PHE A 88 3.17 -3.08 -16.56
CA PHE A 88 4.05 -3.24 -15.42
C PHE A 88 3.25 -3.34 -14.12
N VAL A 89 3.50 -4.38 -13.33
CA VAL A 89 2.85 -4.61 -12.03
C VAL A 89 3.92 -4.66 -10.94
N PRO A 90 3.87 -3.79 -9.93
CA PRO A 90 4.78 -3.86 -8.80
C PRO A 90 4.65 -5.20 -8.06
N VAL A 91 5.78 -5.85 -7.77
CA VAL A 91 5.76 -7.19 -7.18
C VAL A 91 5.09 -7.25 -5.81
N ARG A 92 5.12 -6.16 -5.00
CA ARG A 92 4.40 -6.11 -3.71
C ARG A 92 2.94 -6.49 -3.84
N MET A 93 2.32 -6.14 -4.97
CA MET A 93 0.90 -6.39 -5.20
C MET A 93 0.57 -7.84 -5.55
N LEU A 94 1.60 -8.65 -5.80
CA LEU A 94 1.51 -10.06 -6.17
C LEU A 94 1.96 -10.99 -5.01
N VAL A 95 2.27 -10.44 -3.83
CA VAL A 95 2.75 -11.20 -2.66
C VAL A 95 1.65 -12.10 -2.10
N ASN A 96 1.63 -13.36 -2.50
CA ASN A 96 0.61 -14.34 -2.09
C ASN A 96 0.95 -15.12 -0.79
N GLY A 97 2.08 -14.82 -0.16
CA GLY A 97 2.52 -15.49 1.07
C GLY A 97 2.91 -16.95 0.89
N ARG A 98 3.08 -17.42 -0.36
CA ARG A 98 3.45 -18.79 -0.73
C ARG A 98 4.66 -18.75 -1.67
N SER A 99 4.40 -18.67 -2.97
CA SER A 99 5.41 -18.61 -4.03
C SER A 99 6.02 -17.22 -4.21
N ILE A 100 5.30 -16.17 -3.80
CA ILE A 100 5.78 -14.78 -3.79
C ILE A 100 5.60 -14.22 -2.38
N PHE A 101 6.68 -13.81 -1.73
CA PHE A 101 6.65 -13.39 -0.32
C PHE A 101 7.84 -12.51 0.06
N TYR A 102 7.67 -11.70 1.10
CA TYR A 102 8.77 -10.96 1.72
C TYR A 102 9.71 -11.90 2.46
N ASP A 103 10.98 -11.93 2.07
CA ASP A 103 11.97 -12.79 2.71
C ASP A 103 12.56 -12.11 3.96
N LYS A 104 11.91 -12.37 5.10
CA LYS A 104 12.29 -11.80 6.40
C LYS A 104 13.60 -12.36 6.97
N SER A 105 14.19 -13.37 6.33
CA SER A 105 15.51 -13.88 6.72
C SER A 105 16.66 -12.98 6.27
N ILE A 106 16.41 -12.10 5.29
CA ILE A 106 17.38 -11.16 4.74
C ILE A 106 17.15 -9.79 5.38
N THR A 107 18.11 -9.34 6.19
CA THR A 107 18.03 -8.05 6.91
C THR A 107 18.87 -6.94 6.28
N SER A 108 19.75 -7.27 5.34
CA SER A 108 20.49 -6.33 4.51
C SER A 108 20.93 -6.98 3.21
N TYR A 109 20.92 -6.23 2.12
CA TYR A 109 21.33 -6.69 0.80
C TYR A 109 21.72 -5.50 -0.09
N ASP A 110 22.54 -5.78 -1.09
CA ASP A 110 22.79 -4.86 -2.19
C ASP A 110 21.84 -5.20 -3.34
N TYR A 111 21.28 -4.18 -3.99
CA TYR A 111 20.49 -4.34 -5.20
C TYR A 111 21.05 -3.45 -6.29
N TYR A 112 20.83 -3.88 -7.53
CA TYR A 112 21.41 -3.29 -8.73
C TYR A 112 20.31 -2.93 -9.70
N HIS A 113 20.46 -1.79 -10.35
CA HIS A 113 19.59 -1.32 -11.41
C HIS A 113 20.41 -1.04 -12.65
N ILE A 114 19.82 -1.35 -13.80
CA ILE A 114 20.34 -0.98 -15.11
C ILE A 114 19.28 -0.17 -15.85
N GLU A 115 19.71 0.82 -16.60
CA GLU A 115 18.84 1.70 -17.38
C GLU A 115 19.30 1.72 -18.83
N THR A 116 18.33 1.74 -19.73
CA THR A 116 18.53 1.94 -21.16
C THR A 116 18.09 3.35 -21.57
N ALA A 117 18.50 3.81 -22.75
CA ALA A 117 18.21 5.18 -23.21
C ALA A 117 16.72 5.57 -23.11
N GLN A 118 15.82 4.65 -23.40
CA GLN A 118 14.39 4.72 -23.08
C GLN A 118 14.06 3.64 -22.05
N HIS A 119 12.99 3.81 -21.26
CA HIS A 119 12.50 2.73 -20.42
C HIS A 119 12.20 1.49 -21.28
N SER A 120 12.53 0.30 -20.78
CA SER A 120 12.43 -0.95 -21.53
C SER A 120 11.87 -2.07 -20.68
N VAL A 121 11.28 -3.07 -21.35
CA VAL A 121 11.05 -4.40 -20.78
C VAL A 121 12.33 -5.21 -20.99
N ILE A 122 12.92 -5.73 -19.92
CA ILE A 122 14.10 -6.61 -19.92
C ILE A 122 13.72 -8.00 -19.40
N MET A 123 14.62 -8.97 -19.52
CA MET A 123 14.43 -10.31 -18.96
C MET A 123 15.42 -10.52 -17.82
N ALA A 124 14.90 -10.71 -16.61
CA ALA A 124 15.64 -11.03 -15.41
C ALA A 124 15.26 -12.42 -14.90
N ASP A 125 16.22 -13.33 -14.79
CA ASP A 125 16.03 -14.71 -14.30
C ASP A 125 14.87 -15.48 -14.99
N GLY A 126 14.65 -15.19 -16.27
CA GLY A 126 13.57 -15.78 -17.08
C GLY A 126 12.21 -15.11 -16.92
N MET A 127 12.12 -14.04 -16.13
CA MET A 127 10.93 -13.21 -15.96
C MET A 127 11.08 -11.87 -16.68
N LEU A 128 10.04 -11.44 -17.41
CA LEU A 128 10.02 -10.10 -17.98
C LEU A 128 9.79 -9.07 -16.86
N SER A 129 10.64 -8.06 -16.80
CA SER A 129 10.62 -7.00 -15.79
C SER A 129 11.01 -5.65 -16.39
N GLU A 130 10.89 -4.60 -15.59
CA GLU A 130 11.31 -3.26 -16.00
C GLU A 130 12.83 -3.08 -15.98
N SER A 131 13.35 -2.23 -16.89
CA SER A 131 14.60 -1.51 -16.65
C SER A 131 14.38 -0.39 -15.63
N TYR A 132 15.44 0.24 -15.14
CA TYR A 132 15.27 1.39 -14.25
C TYR A 132 14.71 2.62 -14.96
N LEU A 133 13.71 3.26 -14.34
CA LEU A 133 13.14 4.54 -14.72
C LEU A 133 13.55 5.60 -13.71
N ASP A 134 14.38 6.57 -14.12
CA ASP A 134 14.79 7.66 -13.23
C ASP A 134 13.66 8.68 -13.01
N THR A 135 12.86 8.46 -11.98
CA THR A 135 11.82 9.40 -11.53
C THR A 135 12.36 10.45 -10.56
N GLY A 136 13.69 10.71 -10.57
CA GLY A 136 14.37 11.67 -9.69
C GLY A 136 15.04 11.06 -8.46
N ASN A 137 15.08 9.74 -8.37
CA ASN A 137 15.68 8.97 -7.26
C ASN A 137 17.11 8.48 -7.58
N ARG A 138 17.66 8.72 -8.78
CA ARG A 138 19.00 8.23 -9.16
C ARG A 138 20.12 8.65 -8.20
N ARG A 139 19.97 9.81 -7.55
CA ARG A 139 20.91 10.32 -6.52
C ARG A 139 21.09 9.40 -5.29
N ASN A 140 20.20 8.45 -5.08
CA ASN A 140 20.26 7.51 -3.95
C ASN A 140 21.18 6.30 -4.24
N PHE A 141 21.66 6.16 -5.49
CA PHE A 141 22.45 5.01 -5.93
C PHE A 141 23.94 5.33 -6.01
N HIS A 142 24.76 4.35 -5.64
CA HIS A 142 26.18 4.30 -5.94
C HIS A 142 26.40 3.84 -7.38
N GLN A 143 27.14 4.62 -8.17
CA GLN A 143 27.51 4.28 -9.54
C GLN A 143 29.00 3.92 -9.60
N ALA A 144 29.34 2.80 -10.24
CA ALA A 144 30.73 2.47 -10.53
C ALA A 144 31.23 3.29 -11.74
N GLY A 145 32.30 4.07 -11.55
CA GLY A 145 32.98 4.84 -12.62
C GLY A 145 32.75 6.36 -12.59
N ASN A 146 33.58 7.11 -13.32
CA ASN A 146 33.67 8.58 -13.25
C ASN A 146 32.65 9.36 -14.11
N VAL A 147 31.68 8.68 -14.74
CA VAL A 147 30.73 9.33 -15.66
C VAL A 147 29.48 9.78 -14.91
N VAL A 148 29.49 10.99 -14.34
CA VAL A 148 28.28 11.60 -13.78
C VAL A 148 27.49 12.23 -14.92
N ARG A 149 26.36 11.62 -15.31
CA ARG A 149 25.43 12.25 -16.27
C ARG A 149 24.64 13.33 -15.53
N ILE A 150 25.11 14.57 -15.60
CA ILE A 150 24.43 15.74 -15.04
C ILE A 150 23.30 16.13 -16.01
N GLY A 151 22.03 16.07 -15.56
CA GLY A 151 20.93 16.75 -16.24
C GLY A 151 19.87 15.92 -16.97
N SER A 152 19.48 14.73 -16.49
CA SER A 152 18.18 14.17 -16.90
C SER A 152 17.06 14.77 -16.04
N SER A 153 16.07 15.41 -16.68
CA SER A 153 14.81 15.72 -16.01
C SER A 153 14.18 14.43 -15.47
N PRO A 154 13.57 14.46 -14.27
CA PRO A 154 12.89 13.29 -13.73
C PRO A 154 11.82 12.82 -14.72
N ARG A 155 11.86 11.53 -15.05
CA ARG A 155 10.87 10.87 -15.91
C ARG A 155 9.61 10.54 -15.13
N ASN A 156 8.54 10.23 -15.85
CA ASN A 156 7.29 9.79 -15.25
C ASN A 156 6.70 8.57 -15.97
N TRP A 157 5.87 7.83 -15.25
CA TRP A 157 5.25 6.60 -15.74
C TRP A 157 4.25 6.80 -16.89
N ALA A 158 3.65 7.99 -17.01
CA ALA A 158 2.65 8.27 -18.04
C ALA A 158 3.29 8.50 -19.40
N ASP A 159 4.43 9.20 -19.46
CA ASP A 159 5.04 9.65 -20.71
C ASP A 159 6.27 8.84 -21.11
N ASP A 160 7.04 8.33 -20.14
CA ASP A 160 8.38 7.78 -20.41
C ASP A 160 8.48 6.26 -20.27
N ALA A 161 7.44 5.60 -19.75
CA ALA A 161 7.49 4.16 -19.48
C ALA A 161 7.29 3.32 -20.75
N ALA A 162 8.03 2.20 -20.87
CA ALA A 162 7.89 1.25 -21.98
C ALA A 162 6.48 0.65 -22.12
N ALA A 163 5.77 0.61 -21.00
CA ALA A 163 4.41 0.12 -20.87
C ALA A 163 3.71 0.80 -19.68
N PRO A 164 2.36 0.82 -19.64
CA PRO A 164 1.63 1.42 -18.54
C PRO A 164 1.88 0.70 -17.21
N LEU A 165 1.98 1.47 -16.12
CA LEU A 165 1.92 0.95 -14.76
C LEU A 165 0.48 0.51 -14.44
N ALA A 166 0.31 -0.69 -13.91
CA ALA A 166 -0.98 -1.26 -13.54
C ALA A 166 -1.04 -1.52 -12.03
N VAL A 167 -1.74 -0.63 -11.34
CA VAL A 167 -2.06 -0.71 -9.91
C VAL A 167 -3.56 -0.78 -9.62
N ASN A 168 -4.39 -0.82 -10.67
CA ASN A 168 -5.83 -0.97 -10.52
C ASN A 168 -6.19 -2.41 -10.14
N ARG A 169 -7.13 -2.55 -9.20
CA ARG A 169 -7.58 -3.84 -8.67
C ARG A 169 -8.09 -4.77 -9.77
N ASP A 170 -8.89 -4.25 -10.71
CA ASP A 170 -9.52 -5.05 -11.78
C ASP A 170 -8.50 -5.80 -12.65
N PHE A 171 -7.27 -5.30 -12.77
CA PHE A 171 -6.19 -5.97 -13.47
C PHE A 171 -5.32 -6.85 -12.57
N VAL A 172 -4.97 -6.37 -11.37
CA VAL A 172 -3.98 -7.03 -10.51
C VAL A 172 -4.58 -8.18 -9.70
N GLU A 173 -5.82 -8.06 -9.23
CA GLU A 173 -6.48 -9.10 -8.43
C GLU A 173 -6.62 -10.44 -9.19
N PRO A 174 -7.05 -10.48 -10.46
CA PRO A 174 -7.08 -11.74 -11.22
C PRO A 174 -5.69 -12.37 -11.41
N LEU A 175 -4.64 -11.56 -11.57
CA LEU A 175 -3.26 -12.06 -11.67
C LEU A 175 -2.81 -12.67 -10.33
N PHE A 176 -3.05 -11.96 -9.23
CA PHE A 176 -2.76 -12.42 -7.89
C PHE A 176 -3.41 -13.78 -7.60
N HIS A 177 -4.71 -13.92 -7.87
CA HIS A 177 -5.43 -15.18 -7.64
C HIS A 177 -4.89 -16.32 -8.50
N ARG A 178 -4.63 -16.08 -9.79
CA ARG A 178 -4.07 -17.09 -10.70
C ARG A 178 -2.71 -17.61 -10.23
N ILE A 179 -1.83 -16.70 -9.78
CA ILE A 179 -0.52 -17.06 -9.23
C ILE A 179 -0.67 -17.81 -7.91
N GLY A 180 -1.61 -17.38 -7.04
CA GLY A 180 -1.92 -18.05 -5.78
C GLY A 180 -2.46 -19.48 -5.96
N GLU A 181 -3.38 -19.69 -6.89
CA GLU A 181 -3.93 -21.01 -7.26
C GLU A 181 -2.83 -21.93 -7.78
N ARG A 182 -1.97 -21.42 -8.67
CA ARG A 182 -0.78 -22.15 -9.14
C ARG A 182 0.13 -22.53 -7.98
N ALA A 183 0.39 -21.62 -7.05
CA ALA A 183 1.25 -21.90 -5.90
C ALA A 183 0.71 -23.06 -5.05
N ILE A 184 -0.62 -23.11 -4.85
CA ILE A 184 -1.30 -24.21 -4.15
C ILE A 184 -1.16 -25.51 -4.94
N ALA A 185 -1.43 -25.49 -6.25
CA ALA A 185 -1.32 -26.66 -7.11
C ALA A 185 0.12 -27.24 -7.15
N SER A 186 1.13 -26.38 -7.06
CA SER A 186 2.55 -26.76 -6.99
C SER A 186 3.02 -27.14 -5.57
N GLY A 187 2.13 -27.20 -4.58
CA GLY A 187 2.45 -27.66 -3.22
C GLY A 187 3.15 -26.62 -2.35
N HIS A 188 3.14 -25.33 -2.68
CA HIS A 188 3.71 -24.29 -1.82
C HIS A 188 2.79 -24.01 -0.63
N ALA A 189 3.22 -24.44 0.55
CA ALA A 189 2.57 -24.17 1.83
C ALA A 189 2.53 -22.65 2.14
N PRO A 190 1.53 -22.18 2.90
CA PRO A 190 1.51 -20.80 3.37
C PRO A 190 2.70 -20.54 4.31
N ARG A 191 3.34 -19.38 4.17
CA ARG A 191 4.51 -19.00 4.99
C ARG A 191 4.14 -18.31 6.30
N SER A 192 2.92 -17.79 6.39
CA SER A 192 2.36 -17.21 7.61
C SER A 192 0.87 -17.50 7.69
N GLU A 193 0.32 -17.43 8.90
CA GLU A 193 -1.12 -17.40 9.09
C GLU A 193 -1.70 -16.09 8.52
N PRO A 194 -2.92 -16.12 7.96
CA PRO A 194 -3.60 -14.89 7.59
C PRO A 194 -3.87 -14.03 8.83
N PRO A 195 -3.86 -12.70 8.70
CA PRO A 195 -4.19 -11.81 9.80
C PRO A 195 -5.62 -12.06 10.29
N ILE A 196 -5.83 -11.96 11.60
CA ILE A 196 -7.17 -11.93 12.17
C ILE A 196 -7.70 -10.52 12.01
N VAL A 197 -8.82 -10.40 11.32
CA VAL A 197 -9.46 -9.11 11.06
C VAL A 197 -10.83 -9.05 11.72
N GLU A 198 -11.22 -7.86 12.18
CA GLU A 198 -12.57 -7.56 12.64
C GLU A 198 -13.16 -6.35 11.90
N THR A 199 -14.47 -6.16 12.01
CA THR A 199 -15.19 -5.02 11.42
C THR A 199 -15.49 -3.92 12.43
N ASN A 200 -15.31 -4.17 13.74
CA ASN A 200 -15.56 -3.18 14.77
C ASN A 200 -14.43 -2.15 14.82
N ALA A 201 -14.78 -0.88 14.55
CA ALA A 201 -13.85 0.23 14.55
C ALA A 201 -13.39 0.67 15.97
N ASP A 202 -13.98 0.14 17.05
CA ASP A 202 -13.83 0.71 18.42
C ASP A 202 -14.00 2.24 18.40
N LEU A 203 -15.06 2.70 17.74
CA LEU A 203 -15.30 4.11 17.54
C LEU A 203 -15.59 4.78 18.89
N HIS A 204 -14.85 5.83 19.20
CA HIS A 204 -15.10 6.66 20.38
C HIS A 204 -14.59 8.08 20.16
N LEU A 205 -14.98 9.02 21.04
CA LEU A 205 -14.42 10.36 21.03
C LEU A 205 -13.47 10.57 22.20
N VAL A 206 -12.45 11.40 22.00
CA VAL A 206 -11.55 11.85 23.06
C VAL A 206 -11.55 13.36 23.11
N THR A 207 -11.80 13.95 24.29
CA THR A 207 -11.72 15.41 24.49
C THR A 207 -10.27 15.89 24.54
N LYS A 208 -10.05 17.22 24.49
CA LYS A 208 -8.72 17.82 24.73
C LYS A 208 -8.11 17.44 26.09
N THR A 209 -8.95 17.17 27.09
CA THR A 209 -8.52 16.75 28.44
C THR A 209 -8.22 15.26 28.54
N GLY A 210 -8.42 14.48 27.47
CA GLY A 210 -8.22 13.03 27.45
C GLY A 210 -9.42 12.22 27.94
N ALA A 211 -10.56 12.85 28.22
CA ALA A 211 -11.77 12.12 28.60
C ALA A 211 -12.34 11.35 27.40
N VAL A 212 -12.65 10.07 27.62
CA VAL A 212 -13.23 9.19 26.59
C VAL A 212 -14.75 9.29 26.63
N LEU A 213 -15.36 9.65 25.50
CA LEU A 213 -16.81 9.62 25.30
C LEU A 213 -17.15 8.40 24.44
N ARG A 214 -17.77 7.40 25.06
CA ARG A 214 -18.18 6.17 24.39
C ARG A 214 -19.44 6.40 23.54
N THR A 215 -19.56 5.62 22.47
CA THR A 215 -20.75 5.62 21.64
C THR A 215 -21.97 5.24 22.48
N MET A 216 -23.00 6.07 22.46
CA MET A 216 -24.27 5.80 23.15
C MET A 216 -25.09 4.77 22.37
N ARG A 217 -25.08 4.90 21.04
CA ARG A 217 -25.87 4.08 20.13
C ARG A 217 -25.24 4.08 18.74
N GLU A 218 -25.35 2.95 18.07
CA GLU A 218 -25.11 2.82 16.64
C GLU A 218 -26.38 2.30 15.98
N ALA A 219 -26.84 2.96 14.92
CA ALA A 219 -28.00 2.53 14.16
C ALA A 219 -27.96 3.08 12.74
N ASN A 220 -28.23 2.25 11.74
CA ASN A 220 -28.34 2.66 10.32
C ASN A 220 -27.14 3.50 9.84
N GLY A 221 -25.91 3.07 10.17
CA GLY A 221 -24.68 3.79 9.80
C GLY A 221 -24.42 5.08 10.57
N HIS A 222 -25.20 5.38 11.62
CA HIS A 222 -25.01 6.58 12.44
C HIS A 222 -24.53 6.19 13.84
N ALA A 223 -23.46 6.84 14.29
CA ALA A 223 -22.93 6.76 15.64
C ALA A 223 -23.30 8.02 16.43
N PHE A 224 -23.80 7.82 17.64
CA PHE A 224 -24.33 8.89 18.49
C PHE A 224 -23.49 9.06 19.77
N PHE A 225 -23.12 10.30 20.07
CA PHE A 225 -22.29 10.66 21.23
C PHE A 225 -22.91 11.79 22.01
N MET A 226 -22.88 11.68 23.34
CA MET A 226 -23.20 12.81 24.21
C MET A 226 -21.95 13.66 24.44
N ILE A 227 -22.05 14.95 24.14
CA ILE A 227 -20.98 15.91 24.31
C ILE A 227 -21.28 16.80 25.53
N PRO A 228 -20.43 16.74 26.59
CA PRO A 228 -20.56 17.59 27.76
C PRO A 228 -20.57 19.09 27.43
N PRO A 229 -21.13 19.96 28.28
CA PRO A 229 -21.15 21.40 28.04
C PRO A 229 -19.74 21.99 27.89
N GLY A 230 -19.59 23.01 27.05
CA GLY A 230 -18.33 23.73 26.85
C GLY A 230 -17.21 22.98 26.09
N ILE A 231 -17.43 21.73 25.67
CA ILE A 231 -16.45 21.00 24.84
C ILE A 231 -16.54 21.44 23.39
N GLU A 232 -15.65 22.33 22.96
CA GLU A 232 -15.63 22.90 21.60
C GLU A 232 -14.87 22.07 20.56
N GLU A 233 -14.20 21.00 20.96
CA GLU A 233 -13.43 20.12 20.07
C GLU A 233 -13.32 18.71 20.66
N VAL A 234 -13.39 17.72 19.77
CA VAL A 234 -13.18 16.30 20.08
C VAL A 234 -12.28 15.67 19.02
N ARG A 235 -11.62 14.57 19.35
CA ARG A 235 -10.98 13.69 18.37
C ARG A 235 -11.82 12.43 18.18
N ILE A 236 -12.09 12.08 16.92
CA ILE A 236 -12.70 10.81 16.54
C ILE A 236 -11.61 9.76 16.53
N MET A 237 -11.74 8.78 17.40
CA MET A 237 -10.82 7.67 17.54
C MET A 237 -11.44 6.43 16.91
N SER A 238 -10.64 5.69 16.14
CA SER A 238 -11.00 4.37 15.62
C SER A 238 -9.75 3.53 15.39
N ARG A 239 -9.93 2.22 15.34
CA ARG A 239 -8.95 1.30 14.76
C ARG A 239 -8.66 1.69 13.32
N THR A 240 -7.48 1.31 12.85
CA THR A 240 -7.04 1.59 11.48
C THR A 240 -6.64 0.30 10.78
N GLY A 241 -6.82 0.28 9.47
CA GLY A 241 -6.37 -0.80 8.60
C GLY A 241 -5.84 -0.21 7.29
N ARG A 242 -4.84 -0.85 6.71
CA ARG A 242 -4.39 -0.57 5.35
C ARG A 242 -5.17 -1.47 4.39
N PRO A 243 -5.88 -0.96 3.38
CA PRO A 243 -6.57 -1.80 2.41
C PRO A 243 -5.67 -2.84 1.73
N SER A 244 -4.39 -2.49 1.47
CA SER A 244 -3.36 -3.40 0.97
C SER A 244 -3.10 -4.61 1.85
N ASP A 245 -3.38 -4.50 3.15
CA ASP A 245 -3.10 -5.56 4.12
C ASP A 245 -4.38 -6.34 4.42
N MET A 246 -5.53 -5.64 4.46
CA MET A 246 -6.81 -6.16 4.97
C MET A 246 -7.73 -6.73 3.88
N VAL A 247 -7.69 -6.14 2.69
CA VAL A 247 -8.39 -6.69 1.51
C VAL A 247 -7.47 -7.63 0.77
N GLY A 248 -6.23 -7.16 0.53
CA GLY A 248 -5.16 -7.95 -0.05
C GLY A 248 -4.14 -7.08 -0.78
N PRO A 249 -2.95 -7.62 -1.05
CA PRO A 249 -1.82 -6.86 -1.59
C PRO A 249 -2.08 -6.31 -2.99
N TYR A 250 -3.03 -6.91 -3.72
CA TYR A 250 -3.49 -6.44 -5.04
C TYR A 250 -4.28 -5.11 -4.98
N VAL A 251 -4.45 -4.49 -3.80
CA VAL A 251 -5.00 -3.15 -3.61
C VAL A 251 -3.87 -2.16 -3.32
N ASP A 252 -3.70 -1.14 -4.18
CA ASP A 252 -2.68 -0.10 -4.01
C ASP A 252 -3.13 1.09 -3.14
N ASP A 253 -3.84 0.80 -2.04
CA ASP A 253 -4.13 1.80 -1.03
C ASP A 253 -3.46 1.37 0.28
N ARG A 254 -2.36 2.07 0.57
CA ARG A 254 -1.47 1.83 1.71
C ARG A 254 -1.75 2.77 2.88
N ARG A 255 -2.78 3.61 2.77
CA ARG A 255 -3.15 4.55 3.84
C ARG A 255 -3.70 3.79 5.04
N HIS A 256 -3.38 4.26 6.24
CA HIS A 256 -4.04 3.81 7.45
C HIS A 256 -5.43 4.46 7.52
N LEU A 257 -6.48 3.70 7.21
CA LEU A 257 -7.85 4.19 7.15
C LEU A 257 -8.61 3.75 8.39
N GLY A 258 -9.23 4.73 9.08
CA GLY A 258 -10.12 4.49 10.21
C GLY A 258 -11.55 4.24 9.74
N VAL A 259 -12.40 5.27 9.82
CA VAL A 259 -13.78 5.25 9.31
C VAL A 259 -13.98 6.31 8.22
N LEU A 260 -14.85 6.00 7.25
CA LEU A 260 -15.25 6.94 6.20
C LEU A 260 -16.48 7.70 6.67
N VAL A 261 -16.30 8.99 6.93
CA VAL A 261 -17.36 9.85 7.45
C VAL A 261 -17.97 10.66 6.33
N ARG A 262 -19.30 10.57 6.20
CA ARG A 262 -20.07 11.37 5.24
C ARG A 262 -20.52 12.69 5.87
N SER A 263 -21.42 12.61 6.84
CA SER A 263 -22.02 13.79 7.47
C SER A 263 -21.88 13.77 8.98
N ILE A 264 -21.78 14.96 9.57
CA ILE A 264 -21.72 15.15 11.01
C ILE A 264 -22.74 16.22 11.38
N LYS A 265 -23.59 15.94 12.37
CA LYS A 265 -24.60 16.87 12.89
C LYS A 265 -24.47 16.96 14.39
N LEU A 266 -24.49 18.18 14.91
CA LEU A 266 -24.55 18.44 16.34
C LEU A 266 -25.91 19.04 16.69
N PHE A 267 -26.56 18.47 17.68
CA PHE A 267 -27.82 18.93 18.24
C PHE A 267 -27.56 19.53 19.62
N GLU A 268 -27.93 20.79 19.82
CA GLU A 268 -27.80 21.50 21.10
C GLU A 268 -29.10 22.27 21.39
N GLY A 269 -29.81 21.90 22.46
CA GLY A 269 -31.17 22.40 22.71
C GLY A 269 -32.11 22.08 21.56
N ASN A 270 -32.73 23.10 20.96
CA ASN A 270 -33.62 22.96 19.80
C ASN A 270 -32.91 23.24 18.46
N ILE A 271 -31.58 23.40 18.46
CA ILE A 271 -30.80 23.74 17.27
C ILE A 271 -30.08 22.49 16.78
N ALA A 272 -30.22 22.17 15.50
CA ALA A 272 -29.41 21.19 14.80
C ALA A 272 -28.50 21.94 13.82
N ARG A 273 -27.19 21.72 13.90
CA ARG A 273 -26.22 22.32 12.98
C ARG A 273 -25.29 21.28 12.37
N PRO A 274 -24.98 21.38 11.07
CA PRO A 274 -23.98 20.54 10.46
C PRO A 274 -22.58 20.95 10.94
N VAL A 275 -21.69 19.97 11.08
CA VAL A 275 -20.24 20.17 11.26
C VAL A 275 -19.57 19.68 9.99
N THR A 276 -18.95 20.59 9.25
CA THR A 276 -18.42 20.32 7.89
C THR A 276 -16.92 20.56 7.77
N SER A 277 -16.22 20.79 8.88
CA SER A 277 -14.78 21.03 8.90
C SER A 277 -13.98 19.85 8.29
N HIS A 278 -14.49 18.62 8.42
CA HIS A 278 -13.89 17.44 7.77
C HIS A 278 -14.02 17.44 6.24
N LEU A 279 -14.89 18.25 5.66
CA LEU A 279 -15.06 18.37 4.20
C LEU A 279 -14.28 19.55 3.61
N ALA A 280 -13.74 20.44 4.45
CA ALA A 280 -13.01 21.62 4.00
C ALA A 280 -11.70 21.23 3.29
N PRO A 281 -11.19 22.03 2.32
CA PRO A 281 -9.89 21.78 1.70
C PRO A 281 -8.75 21.70 2.73
N ASP A 282 -8.82 22.53 3.77
CA ASP A 282 -7.94 22.60 4.94
C ASP A 282 -8.54 21.84 6.13
N ALA A 283 -8.94 20.58 5.90
CA ALA A 283 -9.49 19.76 6.97
C ALA A 283 -8.49 19.67 8.17
N PRO A 284 -8.99 19.58 9.41
CA PRO A 284 -8.15 19.44 10.59
C PRO A 284 -7.22 18.20 10.52
N ALA A 285 -6.27 18.13 11.44
CA ALA A 285 -5.39 16.97 11.56
C ALA A 285 -6.17 15.66 11.74
N GLY A 286 -5.68 14.58 11.12
CA GLY A 286 -6.24 13.24 11.19
C GLY A 286 -7.33 12.91 10.16
N TRP A 287 -7.48 13.77 9.16
CA TRP A 287 -8.34 13.53 7.99
C TRP A 287 -7.48 13.38 6.73
N HIS A 288 -7.73 12.36 5.92
CA HIS A 288 -6.96 12.13 4.69
C HIS A 288 -7.34 13.12 3.57
N ASP A 289 -6.35 13.53 2.78
CA ASP A 289 -6.55 14.32 1.56
C ASP A 289 -7.06 13.44 0.41
N GLY A 290 -7.87 14.04 -0.49
CA GLY A 290 -8.26 13.41 -1.76
C GLY A 290 -9.58 12.64 -1.74
N GLY A 291 -10.60 13.26 -2.36
CA GLY A 291 -11.54 12.64 -3.30
C GLY A 291 -12.50 11.55 -2.80
N TYR A 292 -13.71 11.94 -2.42
CA TYR A 292 -15.00 11.33 -2.79
C TYR A 292 -14.94 9.95 -3.47
N MET A 293 -14.51 8.91 -2.78
CA MET A 293 -14.70 7.52 -3.22
C MET A 293 -14.72 6.60 -2.00
N PRO A 294 -15.67 5.64 -1.96
CA PRO A 294 -16.48 5.16 -3.08
C PRO A 294 -17.80 5.94 -3.33
N CYS A 295 -18.12 6.97 -2.55
CA CYS A 295 -19.42 7.65 -2.67
C CYS A 295 -19.39 8.87 -3.60
N LYS A 296 -20.49 9.07 -4.35
CA LYS A 296 -20.74 10.25 -5.19
C LYS A 296 -20.93 11.55 -4.40
N GLU A 297 -21.07 11.44 -3.08
CA GLU A 297 -21.32 12.55 -2.14
C GLU A 297 -20.07 12.85 -1.30
N PRO A 298 -19.93 14.09 -0.76
CA PRO A 298 -18.81 14.47 0.10
C PRO A 298 -18.65 13.55 1.30
N CYS A 299 -17.51 12.87 1.35
CA CYS A 299 -17.08 12.04 2.48
C CYS A 299 -15.56 12.10 2.60
N ARG A 300 -15.03 11.80 3.79
CA ARG A 300 -13.59 11.78 4.06
C ARG A 300 -13.22 10.69 5.06
N TRP A 301 -12.12 10.00 4.78
CA TRP A 301 -11.55 9.01 5.69
C TRP A 301 -10.82 9.68 6.84
N THR A 302 -11.03 9.18 8.06
CA THR A 302 -10.16 9.46 9.20
C THR A 302 -8.88 8.63 9.10
N ASP A 303 -7.78 9.09 9.68
CA ASP A 303 -6.54 8.31 9.85
C ASP A 303 -6.49 7.47 11.14
N GLY A 304 -7.60 7.43 11.88
CA GLY A 304 -7.73 6.80 13.20
C GLY A 304 -7.78 7.80 14.35
N GLN A 305 -7.38 9.06 14.14
CA GLN A 305 -7.27 10.08 15.20
C GLN A 305 -7.71 11.48 14.72
N ALA A 306 -8.91 11.56 14.15
CA ALA A 306 -9.35 12.75 13.43
C ALA A 306 -9.87 13.87 14.32
N THR A 307 -9.30 15.06 14.21
CA THR A 307 -9.72 16.25 14.96
C THR A 307 -11.02 16.80 14.40
N LEU A 308 -11.99 17.07 15.28
CA LEU A 308 -13.29 17.62 14.92
C LEU A 308 -13.60 18.84 15.79
N PRO A 309 -13.36 20.06 15.26
CA PRO A 309 -13.84 21.28 15.86
C PRO A 309 -15.37 21.28 15.87
N LEU A 310 -15.95 21.38 17.06
CA LEU A 310 -17.37 21.59 17.24
C LEU A 310 -17.69 23.08 17.17
N GLY A 311 -16.72 23.99 17.34
CA GLY A 311 -16.97 25.43 17.35
C GLY A 311 -17.62 25.89 18.66
N HIS A 312 -18.16 27.12 18.69
CA HIS A 312 -18.71 27.68 19.92
C HIS A 312 -19.95 26.91 20.39
N ARG A 313 -20.02 26.64 21.70
CA ARG A 313 -21.08 25.83 22.32
C ARG A 313 -21.64 26.49 23.57
N HIS A 314 -22.87 26.12 23.91
CA HIS A 314 -23.50 26.64 25.11
C HIS A 314 -22.75 26.16 26.36
N PRO A 315 -22.48 27.04 27.35
CA PRO A 315 -21.66 26.68 28.51
C PRO A 315 -22.30 25.64 29.44
N THR A 316 -23.62 25.44 29.34
CA THR A 316 -24.38 24.55 30.26
C THR A 316 -25.20 23.46 29.58
N LEU A 317 -25.36 23.47 28.26
CA LEU A 317 -26.19 22.48 27.57
C LEU A 317 -25.36 21.30 27.09
N MET A 318 -25.91 20.10 27.27
CA MET A 318 -25.41 18.89 26.61
C MET A 318 -25.69 18.96 25.11
N GLY A 319 -24.78 18.42 24.31
CA GLY A 319 -24.96 18.23 22.87
C GLY A 319 -25.10 16.76 22.53
N LEU A 320 -25.87 16.44 21.49
CA LEU A 320 -25.87 15.13 20.86
C LEU A 320 -25.14 15.26 19.51
N LEU A 321 -23.99 14.60 19.38
CA LEU A 321 -23.25 14.51 18.13
C LEU A 321 -23.65 13.23 17.40
N CYS A 322 -24.00 13.38 16.13
CA CYS A 322 -24.37 12.30 15.24
C CYS A 322 -23.36 12.27 14.09
N ILE A 323 -22.65 11.16 13.94
CA ILE A 323 -21.65 10.94 12.89
C ILE A 323 -22.16 9.83 11.97
N GLU A 324 -22.26 10.12 10.69
CA GLU A 324 -22.65 9.16 9.68
C GLU A 324 -21.42 8.50 9.05
N ILE A 325 -21.32 7.18 9.23
CA ILE A 325 -20.24 6.32 8.79
C ILE A 325 -20.76 5.44 7.66
N ILE A 326 -20.07 5.50 6.53
CA ILE A 326 -20.47 4.78 5.31
C ILE A 326 -19.54 3.60 4.98
N ALA A 327 -18.33 3.58 5.53
CA ALA A 327 -17.40 2.47 5.41
C ALA A 327 -16.41 2.47 6.58
N GLY A 328 -15.83 1.31 6.86
CA GLY A 328 -14.82 1.08 7.87
C GLY A 328 -14.33 -0.37 7.79
N GLY A 329 -13.11 -0.60 8.24
CA GLY A 329 -12.50 -1.91 8.30
C GLY A 329 -12.22 -2.57 6.93
N PRO A 330 -11.74 -3.82 6.92
CA PRO A 330 -11.41 -4.62 8.10
C PRO A 330 -10.24 -4.01 8.90
N TYR A 331 -10.16 -4.33 10.20
CA TYR A 331 -9.11 -3.88 11.10
C TYR A 331 -8.32 -5.07 11.63
N ASN A 332 -7.00 -4.92 11.71
CA ASN A 332 -6.15 -5.92 12.36
C ASN A 332 -6.44 -5.99 13.85
N VAL A 333 -6.54 -7.20 14.39
CA VAL A 333 -6.63 -7.43 15.84
C VAL A 333 -5.51 -8.35 16.27
N GLU A 334 -4.73 -7.93 17.27
CA GLU A 334 -3.77 -8.82 17.92
C GLU A 334 -4.52 -9.91 18.70
N LYS A 335 -4.01 -11.15 18.65
CA LYS A 335 -4.63 -12.33 19.28
C LYS A 335 -4.94 -12.16 20.78
N ASP A 336 -4.25 -11.24 21.47
CA ASP A 336 -4.38 -11.02 22.92
C ASP A 336 -5.54 -10.08 23.33
N ASN A 337 -6.24 -9.46 22.37
CA ASN A 337 -7.33 -8.51 22.65
C ASN A 337 -8.74 -9.06 22.38
N ILE A 338 -8.90 -10.35 22.12
CA ILE A 338 -10.23 -10.98 22.13
C ILE A 338 -10.69 -11.00 23.59
N PRO A 339 -11.76 -10.28 23.98
CA PRO A 339 -12.30 -10.43 25.32
C PRO A 339 -12.68 -11.90 25.45
N GLN A 340 -12.00 -12.63 26.34
CA GLN A 340 -12.48 -13.94 26.76
C GLN A 340 -13.88 -13.71 27.32
N ASN A 341 -14.91 -14.12 26.56
CA ASN A 341 -16.26 -14.20 27.08
C ASN A 341 -16.20 -15.20 28.22
N ASP A 342 -16.16 -14.67 29.44
CA ASP A 342 -16.19 -15.38 30.70
C ASP A 342 -17.55 -16.06 30.79
N THR A 343 -17.65 -17.20 30.09
CA THR A 343 -18.83 -18.05 30.08
C THR A 343 -18.82 -18.76 31.41
N ARG A 344 -19.38 -18.09 32.42
CA ARG A 344 -19.74 -18.72 33.69
C ARG A 344 -20.78 -19.79 33.41
N LEU A 345 -20.32 -21.02 33.24
CA LEU A 345 -21.18 -22.19 33.38
C LEU A 345 -21.32 -22.48 34.87
N THR A 346 -22.56 -22.38 35.32
CA THR A 346 -23.00 -22.82 36.63
C THR A 346 -23.10 -24.34 36.65
N ALA A 347 -22.56 -24.95 37.70
CA ALA A 347 -23.03 -26.19 38.30
C ALA A 347 -22.84 -26.08 39.81
#